data_AF-A0A7V5J3J1-F1
#
_entry.id   AF-A0A7V5J3J1-F1
#
_cell.length_a   1.000
_cell.length_b   1.000
_cell.length_c   1.000
_cell.angle_alpha   90.00
_cell.angle_beta   90.00
_cell.angle_gamma   90.00
#
_symmetry.space_group_name_H-M   'P 1'
#
loop_
_entity.id
_entity.type
_entity.pdbx_description
1 polymer ?
#
loop_
_entity_poly.entity_id
_entity_poly.type
_entity_poly.pdbx_seq_one_letter_code
_entity_poly.pdbx_strand_id
1 'polypeptide(L)'
;MKRLFVTATNTDVGKTYATLQLIDALSDRGIRVGVCKPIETGVNAIPLDATALLDRVQRCNDAFASLTPQDITAFTFSLPAAPYCADSDHTIQLSKIQEKIDELSSKCDFLIIEGAGGLMVPITSNYYMIDLANALEAMT
;
A
#
# COMPACT_ATOMS: atom_id res chain seq x y z
N MET A 1 -6.07 16.69 0.15
CA MET A 1 -6.08 15.30 0.68
C MET A 1 -4.79 15.04 1.41
N LYS A 2 -4.81 14.23 2.48
CA LYS A 2 -3.59 13.84 3.19
C LYS A 2 -3.17 12.41 2.81
N ARG A 3 -1.86 12.19 2.70
CA ARG A 3 -1.26 10.88 2.44
C ARG A 3 -0.26 10.55 3.53
N LEU A 4 -0.32 9.33 4.06
CA LEU A 4 0.64 8.78 5.00
C LEU A 4 1.25 7.53 4.40
N PHE A 5 2.57 7.53 4.21
CA PHE A 5 3.32 6.40 3.72
C PHE A 5 3.88 5.61 4.90
N VAL A 6 3.39 4.39 5.09
CA VAL A 6 3.84 3.49 6.15
C VAL A 6 4.94 2.59 5.60
N THR A 7 6.11 2.66 6.21
CA THR A 7 7.28 1.83 5.90
C THR A 7 7.75 1.07 7.14
N ALA A 8 8.82 0.29 7.01
CA ALA A 8 9.41 -0.46 8.11
C ALA A 8 10.94 -0.46 8.00
N THR A 9 11.63 -0.80 9.09
CA THR A 9 13.09 -1.02 9.03
C THR A 9 13.45 -2.39 8.43
N ASN A 10 12.51 -3.34 8.46
CA ASN A 10 12.66 -4.67 7.87
C ASN A 10 11.30 -5.27 7.48
N THR A 11 11.27 -6.46 6.87
CA THR A 11 10.04 -7.25 6.70
C THR A 11 9.56 -7.83 8.05
N ASP A 12 8.27 -8.11 8.19
CA ASP A 12 7.63 -8.76 9.34
C ASP A 12 7.81 -8.11 10.72
N VAL A 13 8.18 -6.83 10.77
CA VAL A 13 8.34 -6.08 12.03
C VAL A 13 7.03 -5.46 12.56
N GLY A 14 5.87 -5.88 12.04
CA GLY A 14 4.57 -5.40 12.49
C GLY A 14 4.01 -4.17 11.74
N LYS A 15 4.49 -3.90 10.53
CA LYS A 15 4.02 -2.79 9.68
C LYS A 15 2.51 -2.86 9.45
N THR A 16 2.00 -3.99 8.97
CA THR A 16 0.57 -4.19 8.70
C THR A 16 -0.25 -3.97 9.96
N TYR A 17 0.20 -4.49 11.10
CA TYR A 17 -0.47 -4.25 12.39
C TYR A 17 -0.53 -2.75 12.74
N ALA A 18 0.57 -2.02 12.59
CA ALA A 18 0.59 -0.58 12.83
C ALA A 18 -0.35 0.18 11.87
N THR A 19 -0.39 -0.18 10.59
CA THR A 19 -1.32 0.38 9.61
C THR A 19 -2.78 0.13 10.01
N LEU A 20 -3.11 -1.07 10.48
CA LEU A 20 -4.46 -1.39 10.97
C LEU A 20 -4.88 -0.50 12.15
N GLN A 21 -3.98 -0.25 13.10
CA GLN A 21 -4.24 0.64 14.23
C GLN A 21 -4.40 2.11 13.79
N LEU A 22 -3.65 2.54 12.78
CA LEU A 22 -3.81 3.88 12.20
C LEU A 22 -5.16 4.05 11.51
N ILE A 23 -5.65 3.03 10.82
CA ILE A 23 -6.99 3.05 10.22
C ILE A 23 -8.04 3.26 11.32
N ASP A 24 -8.02 2.43 12.37
CA ASP A 24 -8.95 2.53 13.51
C ASP A 24 -8.91 3.93 14.14
N ALA A 25 -7.71 4.41 14.51
CA ALA A 25 -7.54 5.66 15.22
C ALA A 25 -7.99 6.89 14.40
N LEU A 26 -7.85 6.85 13.07
CA LEU A 26 -8.33 7.91 12.19
C LEU A 26 -9.84 7.80 11.95
N SER A 27 -10.38 6.59 11.75
CA SER A 27 -11.81 6.38 11.57
C SER A 27 -12.62 6.73 12.82
N ASP A 28 -12.10 6.45 14.02
CA ASP A 28 -12.72 6.81 15.29
C ASP A 28 -12.86 8.34 15.47
N ARG A 29 -12.08 9.11 14.70
CA ARG A 29 -12.16 10.58 14.64
C ARG A 29 -13.07 11.08 13.52
N GLY A 30 -13.83 10.18 12.87
CA GLY A 30 -14.74 10.50 11.78
C GLY A 30 -14.03 10.83 10.46
N ILE A 31 -12.75 10.49 10.30
CA ILE A 31 -12.01 10.71 9.05
C ILE A 31 -12.36 9.58 8.08
N ARG A 32 -12.69 9.92 6.83
CA ARG A 32 -12.87 8.92 5.78
C ARG A 32 -11.50 8.40 5.34
N VAL A 33 -11.10 7.27 5.89
CA VAL A 33 -9.79 6.63 5.61
C VAL A 33 -9.87 5.76 4.36
N GLY A 34 -8.83 5.80 3.54
CA GLY A 34 -8.57 4.81 2.50
C GLY A 34 -7.23 4.12 2.71
N VAL A 35 -7.03 2.99 2.04
CA VAL A 35 -5.74 2.26 2.02
C VAL A 35 -5.28 1.94 0.62
N CYS A 36 -3.97 1.91 0.44
CA CYS A 36 -3.31 1.37 -0.74
C CYS A 36 -2.12 0.50 -0.31
N LYS A 37 -1.96 -0.66 -0.94
CA LYS A 37 -0.77 -1.51 -0.83
C LYS A 37 -0.16 -1.58 -2.24
N PRO A 38 0.66 -0.59 -2.66
CA PRO A 38 1.02 -0.44 -4.06
C PRO A 38 1.61 -1.71 -4.67
N ILE A 39 2.46 -2.39 -3.91
CA ILE A 39 3.12 -3.62 -4.32
C ILE A 39 3.09 -4.61 -3.15
N GLU A 40 2.71 -5.86 -3.42
CA GLU A 40 2.82 -6.97 -2.48
C GLU A 40 3.55 -8.16 -3.09
N THR A 41 4.54 -8.68 -2.38
CA THR A 41 5.40 -9.79 -2.82
C THR A 41 5.18 -10.98 -1.90
N GLY A 42 5.43 -12.21 -2.37
CA GLY A 42 5.10 -13.43 -1.62
C GLY A 42 3.64 -13.87 -1.76
N VAL A 43 2.97 -13.41 -2.82
CA VAL A 43 1.55 -13.66 -3.09
C VAL A 43 1.38 -14.94 -3.91
N ASN A 44 0.95 -16.04 -3.27
CA ASN A 44 0.70 -17.30 -3.97
C ASN A 44 -0.72 -17.41 -4.53
N ALA A 45 -1.73 -17.01 -3.76
CA ALA A 45 -3.14 -17.09 -4.13
C ALA A 45 -3.89 -15.81 -3.79
N ILE A 46 -3.62 -15.25 -2.61
CA ILE A 46 -4.25 -14.03 -2.10
C ILE A 46 -3.17 -13.10 -1.51
N PRO A 47 -3.25 -11.79 -1.75
CA PRO A 47 -2.37 -10.81 -1.10
C PRO A 47 -2.87 -10.58 0.33
N LEU A 48 -2.22 -11.21 1.31
CA LEU A 48 -2.68 -11.24 2.71
C LEU A 48 -2.63 -9.86 3.38
N ASP A 49 -1.60 -9.04 3.11
CA ASP A 49 -1.51 -7.70 3.69
C ASP A 49 -2.64 -6.82 3.13
N ALA A 50 -2.77 -6.76 1.80
CA ALA A 50 -3.86 -6.04 1.16
C ALA A 50 -5.24 -6.51 1.64
N THR A 51 -5.43 -7.82 1.83
CA THR A 51 -6.68 -8.37 2.36
C THR A 51 -6.97 -7.83 3.76
N ALA A 52 -6.01 -7.90 4.67
CA ALA A 52 -6.18 -7.39 6.04
C ALA A 52 -6.46 -5.88 6.08
N LEU A 53 -5.74 -5.10 5.26
CA LEU A 53 -5.93 -3.65 5.16
C LEU A 53 -7.33 -3.30 4.62
N LEU A 54 -7.76 -3.99 3.57
CA LEU A 54 -9.07 -3.78 2.95
C LEU A 54 -10.21 -4.15 3.91
N ASP A 55 -10.15 -5.34 4.51
CA ASP A 55 -11.13 -5.82 5.49
C ASP A 55 -11.31 -4.84 6.65
N ARG A 56 -10.25 -4.10 6.99
CA ARG A 56 -10.30 -3.09 8.03
C ARG A 56 -10.96 -1.80 7.55
N VAL A 57 -10.53 -1.26 6.41
CA VAL A 57 -11.11 -0.02 5.86
C VAL A 57 -12.58 -0.19 5.49
N GLN A 58 -12.99 -1.36 5.03
CA GLN A 58 -14.40 -1.64 4.69
C GLN A 58 -15.35 -1.51 5.88
N ARG A 59 -14.86 -1.57 7.12
CA ARG A 59 -15.66 -1.35 8.33
C ARG A 59 -15.97 0.13 8.60
N CYS A 60 -15.22 1.04 7.99
CA CYS A 60 -15.30 2.47 8.26
C CYS A 60 -15.43 3.35 7.01
N ASN A 61 -15.34 2.80 5.79
CA ASN A 61 -15.48 3.55 4.55
C ASN A 61 -16.23 2.74 3.48
N ASP A 62 -17.51 3.07 3.28
CA ASP A 62 -18.39 2.41 2.30
C ASP A 62 -17.89 2.50 0.86
N ALA A 63 -17.06 3.50 0.52
CA ALA A 63 -16.48 3.62 -0.82
C ALA A 63 -15.50 2.48 -1.17
N PHE A 64 -15.07 1.71 -0.17
CA PHE A 64 -14.21 0.53 -0.30
C PHE A 64 -15.00 -0.79 -0.22
N ALA A 65 -16.31 -0.77 0.10
CA ALA A 65 -17.09 -1.97 0.42
C ALA A 65 -17.17 -2.99 -0.72
N SER A 66 -17.13 -2.54 -1.98
CA SER A 66 -17.18 -3.42 -3.16
C SER A 66 -15.80 -3.76 -3.73
N LEU A 67 -14.73 -3.21 -3.17
CA LEU A 67 -13.38 -3.45 -3.66
C LEU A 67 -12.88 -4.82 -3.20
N THR A 68 -11.92 -5.35 -3.95
CA THR A 68 -11.17 -6.57 -3.66
C THR A 68 -9.72 -6.21 -3.30
N PRO A 69 -8.94 -7.13 -2.71
CA PRO A 69 -7.53 -6.86 -2.42
C PRO A 69 -6.70 -6.47 -3.66
N GLN A 70 -7.10 -6.98 -4.84
CA GLN A 70 -6.52 -6.62 -6.13
C GLN A 70 -6.82 -5.17 -6.53
N ASP A 71 -7.93 -4.60 -6.08
CA ASP A 71 -8.29 -3.22 -6.40
C ASP A 71 -7.49 -2.19 -5.60
N ILE A 72 -6.87 -2.58 -4.49
CA ILE A 72 -6.00 -1.71 -3.68
C ILE A 72 -4.50 -1.95 -3.89
N THR A 73 -4.15 -2.90 -4.76
CA THR A 73 -2.78 -3.22 -5.17
C THR A 73 -2.56 -2.84 -6.64
N ALA A 74 -1.36 -2.38 -6.99
CA ALA A 74 -1.00 -2.15 -8.39
C ALA A 74 -0.27 -3.36 -8.99
N PHE A 75 0.58 -3.99 -8.18
CA PHE A 75 1.33 -5.19 -8.57
C PHE A 75 1.38 -6.21 -7.44
N THR A 76 1.31 -7.49 -7.81
CA THR A 76 1.56 -8.60 -6.89
C THR A 76 2.55 -9.58 -7.51
N PHE A 77 3.42 -10.17 -6.70
CA PHE A 77 4.43 -11.14 -7.14
C PHE A 77 4.50 -12.34 -6.21
N SER A 78 4.72 -13.53 -6.76
CA SER A 78 4.79 -14.77 -5.98
C SER A 78 6.09 -14.93 -5.19
N LEU A 79 7.22 -14.44 -5.71
CA LEU A 79 8.51 -14.51 -5.04
C LEU A 79 8.53 -13.58 -3.80
N PRO A 80 8.75 -14.09 -2.57
CA PRO A 80 8.89 -13.25 -1.37
C PRO A 80 10.27 -12.58 -1.33
N ALA A 81 10.44 -11.53 -2.12
CA ALA A 81 11.66 -10.73 -2.19
C ALA A 81 11.32 -9.24 -2.33
N ALA A 82 12.33 -8.36 -2.37
CA ALA A 82 12.12 -6.98 -2.76
C ALA A 82 11.39 -6.90 -4.12
N PRO A 83 10.49 -5.92 -4.37
CA PRO A 83 9.75 -5.83 -5.61
C PRO A 83 10.59 -5.95 -6.87
N TYR A 84 11.73 -5.26 -6.94
CA TYR A 84 12.64 -5.35 -8.07
C TYR A 84 13.16 -6.77 -8.32
N CYS A 85 13.40 -7.55 -7.26
CA CYS A 85 13.83 -8.94 -7.35
C CYS A 85 12.67 -9.89 -7.67
N ALA A 86 11.48 -9.59 -7.16
CA ALA A 86 10.28 -10.39 -7.36
C ALA A 86 9.71 -10.26 -8.77
N ASP A 87 9.93 -9.11 -9.40
CA ASP A 87 9.57 -8.79 -10.79
C ASP A 87 10.70 -9.14 -11.76
N SER A 88 10.88 -10.44 -12.03
CA SER A 88 11.96 -10.95 -12.88
C SER A 88 11.95 -10.39 -14.30
N ASP A 89 10.77 -10.03 -14.80
CA ASP A 89 10.57 -9.49 -16.15
C ASP A 89 10.55 -7.95 -16.19
N HIS A 90 10.79 -7.29 -15.05
CA HIS A 90 10.85 -5.84 -14.91
C HIS A 90 9.60 -5.12 -15.47
N THR A 91 8.44 -5.65 -15.14
CA THR A 91 7.11 -5.21 -15.56
C THR A 91 6.52 -4.06 -14.75
N ILE A 92 7.07 -3.74 -13.58
CA ILE A 92 6.56 -2.66 -12.71
C ILE A 92 6.60 -1.32 -13.45
N GLN A 93 5.44 -0.67 -13.52
CA GLN A 93 5.27 0.67 -14.10
C GLN A 93 4.87 1.64 -13.00
N LEU A 94 5.71 2.65 -12.76
CA LEU A 94 5.46 3.67 -11.74
C LEU A 94 4.16 4.45 -12.01
N SER A 95 3.81 4.67 -13.29
CA SER A 95 2.55 5.29 -13.68
C SER A 95 1.33 4.51 -13.20
N LYS A 96 1.34 3.17 -13.28
CA LYS A 96 0.23 2.34 -12.79
C LYS A 96 0.09 2.39 -11.26
N ILE A 97 1.22 2.49 -10.54
CA ILE A 97 1.20 2.72 -9.09
C ILE A 97 0.54 4.07 -8.78
N GLN A 98 0.92 5.12 -9.52
CA GLN A 98 0.36 6.46 -9.34
C GLN A 98 -1.14 6.51 -9.66
N GLU A 99 -1.56 5.94 -10.80
CA GLU A 99 -2.97 5.84 -11.21
C GLU A 99 -3.81 5.14 -10.14
N LYS A 100 -3.31 4.03 -9.61
CA LYS A 100 -3.97 3.28 -8.53
C LYS A 100 -4.11 4.13 -7.26
N ILE A 101 -3.06 4.85 -6.88
CA ILE A 101 -3.08 5.74 -5.71
C ILE A 101 -4.07 6.89 -5.93
N ASP A 102 -4.13 7.49 -7.12
CA ASP A 102 -5.06 8.58 -7.43
C ASP A 102 -6.52 8.11 -7.49
N GLU A 103 -6.77 6.90 -7.98
CA GLU A 103 -8.07 6.25 -7.94
C GLU A 103 -8.58 6.10 -6.49
N LEU A 104 -7.75 5.52 -5.61
CA LEU A 104 -8.11 5.27 -4.21
C LEU A 104 -8.16 6.56 -3.40
N SER A 105 -7.31 7.51 -3.73
CA SER A 105 -7.35 8.87 -3.24
C SER A 105 -8.77 9.43 -3.41
N SER A 106 -9.36 9.39 -4.61
CA SER A 106 -10.69 9.97 -4.85
C SER A 106 -11.83 9.45 -3.94
N LYS A 107 -11.62 8.35 -3.22
CA LYS A 107 -12.58 7.66 -2.34
C LYS A 107 -12.39 7.98 -0.84
N CYS A 108 -11.46 8.84 -0.46
CA CYS A 108 -11.14 9.12 0.95
C CYS A 108 -10.63 10.56 1.18
N ASP A 109 -10.57 10.99 2.45
CA ASP A 109 -9.95 12.27 2.85
C ASP A 109 -8.48 12.09 3.27
N PHE A 110 -8.15 10.88 3.72
CA PHE A 110 -6.85 10.47 4.21
C PHE A 110 -6.49 9.08 3.67
N LEU A 111 -5.46 9.00 2.83
CA LEU A 111 -5.00 7.74 2.26
C LEU A 111 -3.75 7.24 3.00
N ILE A 112 -3.83 6.04 3.56
CA ILE A 112 -2.67 5.35 4.12
C ILE A 112 -2.09 4.42 3.05
N ILE A 113 -0.81 4.57 2.75
CA ILE A 113 -0.12 3.83 1.70
C ILE A 113 0.93 2.97 2.38
N GLU A 114 0.70 1.66 2.42
CA GLU A 114 1.65 0.73 3.02
C GLU A 114 2.67 0.28 1.97
N GLY A 115 3.93 0.67 2.12
CA GLY A 115 5.02 0.23 1.24
C GLY A 115 5.38 -1.25 1.42
N ALA A 116 6.21 -1.81 0.54
CA ALA A 116 6.80 -3.14 0.72
C ALA A 116 8.20 -3.05 1.36
N GLY A 117 8.44 -3.83 2.42
CA GLY A 117 9.67 -3.73 3.23
C GLY A 117 9.95 -2.31 3.75
N GLY A 118 11.20 -1.87 3.64
CA GLY A 118 11.69 -0.58 4.14
C GLY A 118 12.03 0.48 3.09
N LEU A 119 12.48 1.65 3.53
CA LEU A 119 12.70 2.84 2.68
C LEU A 119 13.67 2.60 1.50
N MET A 120 14.73 1.83 1.73
CA MET A 120 15.73 1.50 0.71
C MET A 120 15.42 0.22 -0.07
N VAL A 121 14.20 -0.31 0.04
CA VAL A 121 13.78 -1.46 -0.77
C VAL A 121 13.57 -1.00 -2.23
N PRO A 122 14.22 -1.66 -3.21
CA PRO A 122 14.10 -1.28 -4.61
C PRO A 122 12.75 -1.71 -5.20
N ILE A 123 12.09 -0.75 -5.85
CA ILE A 123 10.92 -0.98 -6.70
C ILE A 123 11.37 -1.31 -8.13
N THR A 124 12.30 -0.51 -8.66
CA THR A 124 13.00 -0.77 -9.93
C THR A 124 14.51 -0.64 -9.69
N SER A 125 15.32 -0.77 -10.75
CA SER A 125 16.79 -0.71 -10.64
C SER A 125 17.31 0.60 -10.04
N ASN A 126 16.62 1.72 -10.27
CA ASN A 126 17.02 3.06 -9.83
C ASN A 126 15.89 3.81 -9.12
N TYR A 127 14.93 3.09 -8.53
CA TYR A 127 13.80 3.70 -7.84
C TYR A 127 13.41 2.87 -6.62
N TYR A 128 13.30 3.52 -5.46
CA TYR A 128 13.14 2.89 -4.15
C TYR A 128 11.83 3.32 -3.48
N MET A 129 11.45 2.64 -2.38
CA MET A 129 10.25 3.00 -1.61
C MET A 129 10.27 4.45 -1.11
N ILE A 130 11.45 4.97 -0.76
CA ILE A 130 11.62 6.37 -0.36
C ILE A 130 11.33 7.34 -1.52
N ASP A 131 11.69 6.99 -2.75
CA ASP A 131 11.39 7.81 -3.92
C ASP A 131 9.90 7.83 -4.20
N LEU A 132 9.22 6.69 -4.01
CA LEU A 132 7.76 6.62 -4.09
C LEU A 132 7.10 7.52 -3.04
N ALA A 133 7.52 7.42 -1.77
CA ALA A 133 6.99 8.25 -0.70
C ALA A 133 7.16 9.76 -1.00
N ASN A 134 8.34 10.14 -1.49
CA ASN A 134 8.65 11.52 -1.89
C ASN A 134 7.82 11.99 -3.08
N ALA A 135 7.71 11.18 -4.14
CA ALA A 135 6.92 11.51 -5.34
C ALA A 135 5.43 11.71 -5.04
N LEU A 136 4.93 11.06 -4.00
CA LEU A 136 3.54 11.16 -3.55
C LEU A 136 3.28 12.36 -2.63
N GLU A 137 4.34 13.09 -2.25
CA GLU A 137 4.33 14.14 -1.21
C GLU A 137 3.68 13.65 0.10
N ALA A 138 3.92 12.37 0.43
CA ALA A 138 3.32 11.74 1.59
C ALA A 138 4.11 12.06 2.87
N MET A 139 3.40 12.19 3.98
CA MET A 139 4.05 12.12 5.30
C MET A 139 4.62 10.71 5.47
N THR A 140 5.80 10.57 6.08
CA THR A 140 6.43 9.27 6.38
C THR A 140 6.55 9.06 7.88
#